data_AF-G4U2K6-F1
#
_entry.id   AF-G4U2K6-F1
#
_cell.length_a   1.000
_cell.length_b   1.000
_cell.length_c   1.000
_cell.angle_alpha   90.00
_cell.angle_beta   90.00
_cell.angle_gamma   90.00
#
_symmetry.space_group_name_H-M   'P 1'
#
loop_
_entity.id
_entity.type
_entity.pdbx_description
1 polymer ?
#
loop_
_entity_poly.entity_id
_entity_poly.type
_entity_poly.pdbx_seq_one_letter_code
_entity_poly.pdbx_strand_id
1 'polypeptide(L)'
;MWDAETGKPLGESLRGHSHRITAVAFSPDGSRIVSSSWDRTIRLWDAETGEMLGEPLVGHVSIVESVRFSPDGLRIVSGSRDGTIRLWTAHNAALATKVNQDDTEHSSLTEDVEGTPLEISVPGFKQCSLSHNGWVKSSAKYLFWVPPNNRNGLIYRHLLTLPLTSPYRATRLDFTRFQCGDSWTNVRSTR
;
A
#
# COMPACT_ATOMS: atom_id res chain seq x y z
N MET A 1 -0.75 -15.45 11.82
CA MET A 1 -0.65 -14.04 12.27
C MET A 1 -1.06 -13.98 13.73
N TRP A 2 -0.73 -12.90 14.45
CA TRP A 2 -1.04 -12.76 15.88
C TRP A 2 -1.82 -11.47 16.12
N ASP A 3 -2.80 -11.55 17.00
CA ASP A 3 -3.49 -10.40 17.53
C ASP A 3 -2.55 -9.68 18.50
N ALA A 4 -2.25 -8.41 18.22
CA ALA A 4 -1.25 -7.66 18.98
C ALA A 4 -1.72 -7.28 20.39
N GLU A 5 -3.03 -7.23 20.63
CA GLU A 5 -3.61 -6.85 21.93
C GLU A 5 -3.69 -8.05 22.87
N THR A 6 -4.13 -9.19 22.36
CA THR A 6 -4.38 -10.41 23.13
C THR A 6 -3.23 -11.40 23.08
N GLY A 7 -2.30 -11.24 22.12
CA GLY A 7 -1.19 -12.18 21.89
C GLY A 7 -1.64 -13.54 21.36
N LYS A 8 -2.89 -13.67 20.90
CA LYS A 8 -3.43 -14.93 20.39
C LYS A 8 -3.19 -15.08 18.89
N PRO A 9 -3.02 -16.31 18.38
CA PRO A 9 -2.96 -16.53 16.94
C PRO A 9 -4.30 -16.18 16.29
N LEU A 10 -4.26 -15.40 15.20
CA LEU A 10 -5.44 -14.99 14.41
C LEU A 10 -5.95 -16.09 13.46
N GLY A 11 -5.21 -17.18 13.32
CA GLY A 11 -5.54 -18.27 12.41
C GLY A 11 -4.42 -19.29 12.33
N GLU A 12 -4.56 -20.24 11.41
CA GLU A 12 -3.53 -21.27 11.19
C GLU A 12 -2.24 -20.68 10.59
N SER A 13 -1.18 -21.49 10.61
CA SER A 13 0.09 -21.12 9.98
C SER A 13 -0.03 -21.18 8.47
N LEU A 14 0.42 -20.13 7.76
CA LEU A 14 0.46 -20.10 6.30
C LEU A 14 1.51 -21.10 5.80
N ARG A 15 1.07 -22.19 5.16
CA ARG A 15 1.95 -23.27 4.66
C ARG A 15 1.99 -23.26 3.13
N GLY A 16 3.17 -23.45 2.57
CA GLY A 16 3.33 -23.60 1.11
C GLY A 16 4.77 -23.51 0.63
N HIS A 17 5.61 -22.69 1.26
CA HIS A 17 7.04 -22.69 0.97
C HIS A 17 7.69 -24.02 1.39
N SER A 18 8.58 -24.55 0.54
CA SER A 18 9.30 -25.81 0.79
C SER A 18 10.65 -25.60 1.49
N HIS A 19 11.04 -24.34 1.71
CA HIS A 19 12.23 -23.97 2.47
C HIS A 19 11.97 -22.73 3.33
N ARG A 20 12.97 -22.36 4.13
CA ARG A 20 13.00 -21.16 4.97
C ARG A 20 12.50 -19.91 4.23
N ILE A 21 11.49 -19.28 4.83
CA ILE A 21 10.97 -17.97 4.47
C ILE A 21 11.99 -16.90 4.91
N THR A 22 12.31 -15.97 4.01
CA THR A 22 13.34 -14.93 4.22
C THR A 22 12.76 -13.57 4.54
N ALA A 23 11.65 -13.22 3.92
CA ALA A 23 10.97 -11.95 4.14
C ALA A 23 9.46 -12.13 3.96
N VAL A 24 8.71 -11.30 4.68
CA VAL A 24 7.26 -11.16 4.57
C VAL A 24 6.90 -9.68 4.58
N ALA A 25 5.86 -9.29 3.84
CA ALA A 25 5.34 -7.93 3.85
C ALA A 25 3.82 -7.94 3.61
N PHE A 26 3.10 -7.03 4.27
CA PHE A 26 1.73 -6.72 3.90
C PHE A 26 1.69 -5.84 2.65
N SER A 27 0.62 -5.97 1.86
CA SER A 27 0.26 -4.98 0.86
C SER A 27 -0.13 -3.66 1.53
N PRO A 28 -0.06 -2.53 0.81
CA PRO A 28 -0.38 -1.22 1.38
C PRO A 28 -1.80 -1.12 1.94
N ASP A 29 -2.75 -1.83 1.33
CA ASP A 29 -4.14 -1.92 1.77
C ASP A 29 -4.37 -2.95 2.91
N GLY A 30 -3.34 -3.72 3.27
CA GLY A 30 -3.38 -4.76 4.30
C GLY A 30 -4.13 -6.03 3.91
N SER A 31 -4.74 -6.09 2.72
CA SER A 31 -5.57 -7.22 2.28
C SER A 31 -4.75 -8.45 1.90
N ARG A 32 -3.45 -8.29 1.64
CA ARG A 32 -2.58 -9.36 1.15
C ARG A 32 -1.26 -9.39 1.87
N ILE A 33 -0.67 -10.58 1.88
CA ILE A 33 0.70 -10.81 2.34
C ILE A 33 1.52 -11.33 1.17
N VAL A 34 2.76 -10.88 1.05
CA VAL A 34 3.75 -11.47 0.16
C VAL A 34 4.87 -12.08 0.99
N SER A 35 5.36 -13.26 0.59
CA SER A 35 6.48 -13.94 1.23
C SER A 35 7.51 -14.38 0.20
N SER A 36 8.79 -14.34 0.58
CA SER A 36 9.91 -14.86 -0.22
C SER A 36 10.65 -15.98 0.51
N SER A 37 11.34 -16.86 -0.23
CA SER A 37 11.94 -18.06 0.36
C SER A 37 13.23 -18.52 -0.34
N TRP A 38 13.97 -19.37 0.37
CA TRP A 38 15.11 -20.12 -0.16
C TRP A 38 14.71 -21.15 -1.23
N ASP A 39 13.43 -21.51 -1.32
CA ASP A 39 12.90 -22.35 -2.40
C ASP A 39 12.84 -21.64 -3.76
N ARG A 40 13.33 -20.38 -3.81
CA ARG A 40 13.43 -19.51 -4.99
C ARG A 40 12.10 -18.96 -5.47
N THR A 41 11.03 -19.14 -4.69
CA THR A 41 9.70 -18.65 -5.02
C THR A 41 9.29 -17.46 -4.17
N ILE A 42 8.33 -16.72 -4.68
CA ILE A 42 7.56 -15.72 -3.94
C ILE A 42 6.11 -16.17 -3.94
N ARG A 43 5.41 -16.02 -2.82
CA ARG A 43 4.00 -16.40 -2.69
C ARG A 43 3.18 -15.21 -2.22
N LEU A 44 1.95 -15.16 -2.71
CA LEU A 44 0.94 -14.17 -2.33
C LEU A 44 -0.14 -14.88 -1.51
N TRP A 45 -0.62 -14.22 -0.47
CA TRP A 45 -1.61 -14.76 0.45
C TRP A 45 -2.70 -13.73 0.69
N ASP A 46 -3.91 -14.22 0.89
CA ASP A 46 -5.00 -13.44 1.45
C ASP A 46 -4.73 -13.24 2.95
N ALA A 47 -4.79 -11.99 3.42
CA ALA A 47 -4.47 -11.67 4.80
C ALA A 47 -5.60 -12.02 5.78
N GLU A 48 -6.84 -12.15 5.29
CA GLU A 48 -8.01 -12.49 6.11
C GLU A 48 -8.16 -14.01 6.21
N THR A 49 -8.15 -14.71 5.08
CA THR A 49 -8.39 -16.15 5.03
C THR A 49 -7.11 -16.97 5.23
N GLY A 50 -5.94 -16.39 4.94
CA GLY A 50 -4.67 -17.12 4.92
C GLY A 50 -4.51 -18.04 3.70
N GLU A 51 -5.41 -17.98 2.73
CA GLU A 51 -5.32 -18.78 1.51
C GLU A 51 -4.25 -18.22 0.56
N MET A 52 -3.65 -19.09 -0.24
CA MET A 52 -2.67 -18.67 -1.25
C MET A 52 -3.39 -18.07 -2.47
N LEU A 53 -2.97 -16.87 -2.86
CA LEU A 53 -3.52 -16.16 -4.02
C LEU A 53 -2.75 -16.52 -5.28
N GLY A 54 -3.23 -17.56 -5.97
CA GLY A 54 -2.65 -18.04 -7.22
C GLY A 54 -1.38 -18.87 -7.06
N GLU A 55 -0.69 -19.12 -8.17
CA GLU A 55 0.53 -19.91 -8.19
C GLU A 55 1.75 -19.13 -7.65
N PRO A 56 2.76 -19.80 -7.09
CA PRO A 56 4.00 -19.15 -6.70
C PRO A 56 4.65 -18.44 -7.88
N LEU A 57 5.18 -17.24 -7.63
CA LEU A 57 5.95 -16.50 -8.61
C LEU A 57 7.34 -17.13 -8.72
N VAL A 58 7.60 -17.75 -9.87
CA VAL A 58 8.84 -18.45 -10.20
C VAL A 58 9.62 -17.64 -11.23
N GLY A 59 10.93 -17.53 -11.04
CA GLY A 59 11.82 -16.90 -12.02
C GLY A 59 13.22 -16.62 -11.49
N HIS A 60 13.39 -16.46 -10.17
CA HIS A 60 14.70 -16.43 -9.57
C HIS A 60 15.37 -17.80 -9.63
N VAL A 61 16.68 -17.82 -9.91
CA VAL A 61 17.45 -19.07 -10.00
C VAL A 61 18.20 -19.40 -8.70
N SER A 62 18.17 -18.48 -7.73
CA SER A 62 18.72 -18.63 -6.38
C SER A 62 17.78 -18.04 -5.32
N ILE A 63 18.18 -18.15 -4.05
CA ILE A 63 17.42 -17.72 -2.87
C ILE A 63 16.90 -16.29 -3.04
N VAL A 64 15.59 -16.10 -2.83
CA VAL A 64 15.00 -14.75 -2.77
C VAL A 64 15.17 -14.23 -1.35
N GLU A 65 15.90 -13.12 -1.17
CA GLU A 65 16.26 -12.59 0.15
C GLU A 65 15.34 -11.45 0.61
N SER A 66 14.71 -10.76 -0.34
CA SER A 66 13.84 -9.62 -0.03
C SER A 66 12.64 -9.59 -0.96
N VAL A 67 11.50 -9.16 -0.43
CA VAL A 67 10.29 -8.91 -1.19
C VAL A 67 9.52 -7.74 -0.61
N ARG A 68 8.88 -6.93 -1.46
CA ARG A 68 8.05 -5.80 -1.04
C ARG A 68 7.00 -5.46 -2.10
N PHE A 69 5.83 -4.99 -1.67
CA PHE A 69 4.86 -4.35 -2.54
C PHE A 69 5.28 -2.93 -2.96
N SER A 70 4.86 -2.52 -4.16
CA SER A 70 4.83 -1.10 -4.50
C SER A 70 3.82 -0.35 -3.61
N PRO A 71 3.97 0.98 -3.46
CA PRO A 71 3.04 1.78 -2.65
C PRO A 71 1.58 1.75 -3.12
N ASP A 72 1.34 1.44 -4.40
CA ASP A 72 0.00 1.26 -4.99
C ASP A 72 -0.55 -0.17 -4.82
N GLY A 73 0.26 -1.11 -4.31
CA GLY A 73 -0.11 -2.52 -4.15
C GLY A 73 -0.21 -3.32 -5.45
N LEU A 74 0.00 -2.70 -6.61
CA LEU A 74 -0.19 -3.35 -7.91
C LEU A 74 1.01 -4.18 -8.35
N ARG A 75 2.18 -3.94 -7.75
CA ARG A 75 3.44 -4.59 -8.11
C ARG A 75 4.16 -5.12 -6.89
N ILE A 76 5.01 -6.11 -7.13
CA ILE A 76 5.93 -6.68 -6.14
C ILE A 76 7.34 -6.55 -6.71
N VAL A 77 8.30 -6.15 -5.88
CA VAL A 77 9.72 -6.21 -6.18
C VAL A 77 10.40 -7.27 -5.32
N SER A 78 11.34 -8.01 -5.89
CA SER A 78 12.14 -8.99 -5.18
C SER A 78 13.62 -8.89 -5.51
N GLY A 79 14.48 -9.19 -4.52
CA GLY A 79 15.92 -9.29 -4.68
C GLY A 79 16.41 -10.69 -4.31
N SER A 80 17.37 -11.22 -5.07
CA SER A 80 17.86 -12.60 -4.93
C SER A 80 19.38 -12.69 -4.96
N ARG A 81 19.90 -13.78 -4.39
CA ARG A 81 21.30 -14.20 -4.51
C ARG A 81 21.73 -14.56 -5.93
N ASP A 82 20.81 -14.60 -6.89
CA ASP A 82 21.15 -14.74 -8.30
C ASP A 82 21.67 -13.44 -8.93
N GLY A 83 21.81 -12.38 -8.13
CA GLY A 83 22.30 -11.08 -8.58
C GLY A 83 21.26 -10.25 -9.32
N THR A 84 19.98 -10.68 -9.32
CA THR A 84 18.91 -9.98 -10.02
C THR A 84 17.87 -9.37 -9.07
N ILE A 85 17.25 -8.30 -9.55
CA ILE A 85 16.01 -7.75 -9.01
C ILE A 85 14.91 -8.05 -10.02
N ARG A 86 13.74 -8.51 -9.57
CA ARG A 86 12.59 -8.77 -10.43
C ARG A 86 11.38 -7.96 -9.99
N LEU A 87 10.58 -7.56 -10.99
CA LEU A 87 9.31 -6.87 -10.81
C LEU A 87 8.19 -7.80 -11.27
N TRP A 88 7.15 -7.91 -10.45
CA TRP A 88 6.01 -8.79 -10.68
C TRP A 88 4.72 -7.98 -10.60
N THR A 89 3.72 -8.39 -11.36
CA THR A 89 2.35 -7.91 -11.19
C THR A 89 1.69 -8.66 -10.05
N ALA A 90 1.07 -7.93 -9.13
CA ALA A 90 0.34 -8.52 -8.01
C ALA A 90 -1.14 -8.81 -8.38
N HIS A 91 -1.41 -9.37 -9.56
CA HIS A 91 -2.80 -9.63 -9.97
C HIS A 91 -3.39 -10.84 -9.25
N ASN A 92 -4.67 -10.74 -8.89
CA ASN A 92 -5.45 -11.89 -8.41
C ASN A 92 -5.74 -12.83 -9.59
N ALA A 93 -5.45 -14.13 -9.43
CA ALA A 93 -5.87 -15.14 -10.39
C ALA A 93 -7.41 -15.20 -10.56
N ALA A 94 -8.18 -14.68 -9.59
CA ALA A 94 -9.65 -14.63 -9.64
C ALA A 94 -10.24 -13.67 -10.70
N LEU A 95 -9.45 -12.75 -11.28
CA LEU A 95 -9.95 -11.77 -12.28
C LEU A 95 -9.39 -11.99 -13.69
N ALA A 96 -8.53 -12.99 -13.91
CA ALA A 96 -7.87 -13.21 -15.20
C ALA A 96 -8.78 -13.82 -16.29
N THR A 97 -10.05 -14.14 -16.00
CA THR A 97 -10.93 -14.84 -16.96
C THR A 97 -11.73 -13.94 -17.91
N LYS A 98 -11.58 -12.61 -17.90
CA LYS A 98 -12.27 -11.73 -18.87
C LYS A 98 -11.52 -10.43 -19.18
N VAL A 99 -10.32 -10.53 -19.77
CA VAL A 99 -9.83 -9.43 -20.62
C VAL A 99 -9.20 -10.05 -21.86
N ASN A 100 -10.03 -10.26 -22.88
CA ASN A 100 -9.53 -10.43 -24.24
C ASN A 100 -8.90 -9.11 -24.66
N GLN A 101 -7.68 -9.21 -25.17
CA GLN A 101 -6.99 -8.16 -25.89
C GLN A 101 -7.85 -7.69 -27.06
N ASP A 102 -8.19 -6.42 -27.06
CA ASP A 102 -8.14 -5.57 -28.24
C ASP A 102 -8.15 -4.09 -27.81
N ASP A 103 -7.57 -3.26 -28.68
CA ASP A 103 -7.57 -1.80 -28.69
C ASP A 103 -6.46 -1.08 -27.92
N THR A 104 -5.39 -0.87 -28.70
CA THR A 104 -4.42 0.21 -28.54
C THR A 104 -5.03 1.48 -29.13
N GLU A 105 -5.42 2.47 -28.32
CA GLU A 105 -5.47 3.88 -28.75
C GLU A 105 -5.16 4.84 -27.58
N HIS A 106 -4.34 5.83 -27.89
CA HIS A 106 -4.09 7.01 -27.08
C HIS A 106 -5.36 7.84 -26.92
N SER A 107 -5.75 8.22 -25.69
CA SER A 107 -6.22 9.59 -25.42
C SER A 107 -6.36 9.89 -23.94
N SER A 108 -6.00 11.12 -23.64
CA SER A 108 -6.13 11.95 -22.45
C SER A 108 -7.39 11.80 -21.58
N LEU A 109 -7.20 12.22 -20.31
CA LEU A 109 -8.17 12.51 -19.25
C LEU A 109 -8.63 11.27 -18.45
N THR A 110 -7.79 10.80 -17.53
CA THR A 110 -8.29 9.89 -16.48
C THR A 110 -9.07 10.71 -15.46
N GLU A 111 -10.39 10.56 -15.53
CA GLU A 111 -11.35 10.91 -14.51
C GLU A 111 -10.85 10.47 -13.12
N ASP A 112 -11.11 11.34 -12.15
CA ASP A 112 -10.77 11.15 -10.75
C ASP A 112 -11.50 9.91 -10.19
N VAL A 113 -10.85 8.75 -10.26
CA VAL A 113 -11.23 7.57 -9.49
C VAL A 113 -11.24 7.95 -8.01
N GLU A 114 -12.40 7.79 -7.35
CA GLU A 114 -12.63 8.13 -5.95
C GLU A 114 -11.45 7.70 -5.08
N GLY A 115 -10.82 8.68 -4.42
CA GLY A 115 -9.69 8.42 -3.53
C GLY A 115 -10.13 7.66 -2.27
N THR A 116 -9.18 7.00 -1.61
CA THR A 116 -9.43 6.30 -0.35
C THR A 116 -10.00 7.27 0.69
N PRO A 117 -11.19 7.06 1.26
CA PRO A 117 -11.73 7.91 2.31
C PRO A 117 -10.77 7.98 3.51
N LEU A 118 -10.58 9.18 4.05
CA LEU A 118 -9.74 9.44 5.22
C LEU A 118 -10.63 9.83 6.40
N GLU A 119 -10.38 9.22 7.55
CA GLU A 119 -10.97 9.63 8.83
C GLU A 119 -10.23 10.83 9.47
N ILE A 120 -9.59 11.69 8.66
CA ILE A 120 -8.99 12.92 9.16
C ILE A 120 -10.06 14.03 9.23
N SER A 121 -10.07 14.76 10.33
CA SER A 121 -10.89 15.95 10.47
C SER A 121 -10.07 17.19 10.13
N VAL A 122 -10.42 17.85 9.03
CA VAL A 122 -9.85 19.14 8.63
C VAL A 122 -10.93 20.20 8.87
N PRO A 123 -10.69 21.24 9.68
CA PRO A 123 -11.67 22.29 9.93
C PRO A 123 -12.20 22.90 8.62
N GLY A 124 -13.52 22.97 8.47
CA GLY A 124 -14.18 23.49 7.27
C GLY A 124 -14.32 22.52 6.10
N PHE A 125 -13.76 21.31 6.19
CA PHE A 125 -13.80 20.30 5.13
C PHE A 125 -14.38 18.98 5.65
N LYS A 126 -15.37 18.44 4.95
CA LYS A 126 -15.99 17.16 5.28
C LYS A 126 -15.52 16.09 4.31
N GLN A 127 -15.44 14.85 4.78
CA GLN A 127 -15.23 13.67 3.94
C GLN A 127 -13.96 13.80 3.06
N CYS A 128 -12.81 13.82 3.72
CA CYS A 128 -11.53 13.89 3.01
C CYS A 128 -11.21 12.54 2.36
N SER A 129 -10.54 12.55 1.22
CA SER A 129 -10.09 11.34 0.52
C SER A 129 -8.66 11.51 0.01
N LEU A 130 -7.85 10.47 0.06
CA LEU A 130 -6.52 10.44 -0.53
C LEU A 130 -6.61 9.85 -1.93
N SER A 131 -6.34 10.66 -2.96
CA SER A 131 -6.18 10.17 -4.33
C SER A 131 -4.90 9.34 -4.47
N HIS A 132 -4.91 8.37 -5.40
CA HIS A 132 -3.77 7.50 -5.71
C HIS A 132 -2.46 8.26 -6.00
N ASN A 133 -2.55 9.47 -6.57
CA ASN A 133 -1.40 10.34 -6.85
C ASN A 133 -0.85 11.08 -5.61
N GLY A 134 -1.49 10.95 -4.44
CA GLY A 134 -1.05 11.50 -3.16
C GLY A 134 -1.74 12.78 -2.72
N TRP A 135 -2.72 13.28 -3.47
CA TRP A 135 -3.47 14.46 -3.08
C TRP A 135 -4.58 14.12 -2.10
N VAL A 136 -4.64 14.86 -0.99
CA VAL A 136 -5.82 14.87 -0.12
C VAL A 136 -6.84 15.84 -0.72
N LYS A 137 -8.07 15.36 -0.92
CA LYS A 137 -9.20 16.12 -1.45
C LYS A 137 -10.35 16.15 -0.46
N SER A 138 -11.20 17.18 -0.53
CA SER A 138 -12.51 17.22 0.11
C SER A 138 -13.48 17.92 -0.85
N SER A 139 -14.63 17.27 -1.13
CA SER A 139 -15.65 17.79 -2.07
C SER A 139 -15.06 18.32 -3.39
N ALA A 140 -14.21 17.52 -4.03
CA ALA A 140 -13.47 17.82 -5.27
C ALA A 140 -12.39 18.93 -5.19
N LYS A 141 -12.15 19.56 -4.04
CA LYS A 141 -11.05 20.52 -3.85
C LYS A 141 -9.78 19.84 -3.35
N TYR A 142 -8.64 20.18 -3.95
CA TYR A 142 -7.31 19.78 -3.48
C TYR A 142 -6.93 20.53 -2.19
N LEU A 143 -6.45 19.81 -1.18
CA LEU A 143 -5.99 20.38 0.07
C LEU A 143 -4.45 20.45 0.11
N PHE A 144 -3.80 19.29 0.21
CA PHE A 144 -2.35 19.19 0.23
C PHE A 144 -1.89 17.84 -0.33
N TRP A 145 -0.64 17.79 -0.76
CA TRP A 145 -0.02 16.58 -1.27
C TRP A 145 0.76 15.86 -0.17
N VAL A 146 0.69 14.53 -0.16
CA VAL A 146 1.33 13.66 0.83
C VAL A 146 2.40 12.80 0.16
N PRO A 147 3.66 12.89 0.61
CA PRO A 147 4.72 12.00 0.16
C PRO A 147 4.35 10.53 0.35
N PRO A 148 4.69 9.62 -0.59
CA PRO A 148 4.37 8.20 -0.49
C PRO A 148 4.72 7.58 0.87
N ASN A 149 5.87 7.94 1.45
CA ASN A 149 6.34 7.43 2.74
C ASN A 149 5.47 7.85 3.94
N ASN A 150 4.61 8.86 3.78
CA ASN A 150 3.77 9.43 4.84
C ASN A 150 2.29 9.04 4.69
N ARG A 151 1.90 8.37 3.60
CA ARG A 151 0.49 8.05 3.30
C ARG A 151 -0.08 6.98 4.24
N ASN A 152 0.74 6.01 4.65
CA ASN A 152 0.30 4.92 5.54
C ASN A 152 -0.24 5.45 6.88
N GLY A 153 0.38 6.50 7.44
CA GLY A 153 -0.08 7.12 8.68
C GLY A 153 -1.37 7.95 8.55
N LEU A 154 -1.80 8.24 7.33
CA LEU A 154 -3.09 8.89 7.07
C LEU A 154 -4.22 7.88 6.85
N ILE A 155 -3.91 6.73 6.26
CA ILE A 155 -4.88 5.67 5.98
C ILE A 155 -5.11 4.80 7.22
N TYR A 156 -4.07 4.49 7.98
CA TYR A 156 -4.13 3.61 9.16
C TYR A 156 -3.76 4.37 10.43
N ARG A 157 -4.77 4.83 11.18
CA ARG A 157 -4.60 5.62 12.41
C ARG A 157 -3.81 4.88 13.51
N HIS A 158 -3.82 3.55 13.48
CA HIS A 158 -3.10 2.67 14.42
C HIS A 158 -1.62 2.50 14.06
N LEU A 159 -1.21 2.92 12.87
CA LEU A 159 0.16 2.89 12.38
C LEU A 159 0.67 4.33 12.26
N LEU A 160 0.92 4.96 13.41
CA LEU A 160 1.87 6.08 13.50
C LEU A 160 3.16 5.63 12.83
N THR A 161 3.35 5.99 11.57
CA THR A 161 4.42 5.43 10.75
C THR A 161 5.73 6.03 11.23
N LEU A 162 6.52 5.25 11.95
CA LEU A 162 7.94 5.50 12.18
C LEU A 162 8.67 5.14 10.89
N PRO A 163 9.28 6.10 10.18
CA PRO A 163 10.25 5.77 9.14
C PRO A 163 11.44 5.11 9.83
N LEU A 164 11.88 3.95 9.33
CA LEU A 164 13.04 3.18 9.85
C LEU A 164 14.37 3.96 9.82
N THR A 165 14.39 5.21 9.36
CA THR A 165 15.57 6.09 9.26
C THR A 165 15.49 7.39 10.06
N SER A 166 14.43 7.68 10.82
CA SER A 166 14.30 8.95 11.56
C SER A 166 14.49 8.73 13.07
N PRO A 167 15.58 9.20 13.70
CA PRO A 167 15.84 8.88 15.09
C PRO A 167 14.79 9.43 16.07
N TYR A 168 14.07 10.55 15.83
CA TYR A 168 13.12 11.08 16.83
C TYR A 168 12.00 12.00 16.33
N ARG A 169 11.44 11.90 15.10
CA ARG A 169 10.22 12.68 14.78
C ARG A 169 9.21 11.92 13.92
N ALA A 170 8.12 11.51 14.56
CA ALA A 170 6.85 11.32 13.87
C ALA A 170 6.37 12.67 13.33
N THR A 171 6.01 12.73 12.04
CA THR A 171 5.37 13.94 11.49
C THR A 171 3.88 13.85 11.77
N ARG A 172 3.45 14.47 12.88
CA ARG A 172 2.02 14.64 13.17
C ARG A 172 1.53 15.84 12.38
N LEU A 173 0.56 15.63 11.51
CA LEU A 173 -0.18 16.73 10.88
C LEU A 173 -1.07 17.37 11.94
N ASP A 174 -0.81 18.64 12.22
CA ASP A 174 -1.59 19.47 13.13
C ASP A 174 -2.43 20.46 12.32
N PHE A 175 -3.75 20.25 12.33
CA PHE A 175 -4.70 21.11 11.64
C PHE A 175 -5.26 22.24 12.52
N THR A 176 -4.78 22.41 13.74
CA THR A 176 -5.28 23.47 14.67
C THR A 176 -5.11 24.88 14.12
N ARG A 177 -4.13 25.10 13.25
CA ARG A 177 -3.90 26.38 12.54
C ARG A 177 -4.05 26.26 11.03
N PHE A 178 -4.78 25.24 10.56
CA PHE A 178 -5.01 25.04 9.14
C PHE A 178 -5.70 26.26 8.53
N GLN A 179 -5.27 26.60 7.31
CA GLN A 179 -5.54 27.88 6.69
C GLN A 179 -5.77 27.60 5.20
N CYS A 180 -6.95 27.94 4.67
CA CYS A 180 -7.34 27.67 3.28
C CYS A 180 -7.83 28.94 2.58
N GLY A 181 -7.59 29.04 1.27
CA GLY A 181 -8.01 30.16 0.44
C GLY A 181 -7.66 29.94 -1.02
N ASP A 182 -8.17 30.79 -1.90
CA ASP A 182 -7.94 30.70 -3.35
C ASP A 182 -6.61 31.38 -3.77
N SER A 183 -5.93 32.03 -2.83
CA SER A 183 -4.61 32.65 -2.99
C SER A 183 -3.82 32.56 -1.70
N TRP A 184 -2.50 32.33 -1.82
CA TRP A 184 -1.58 32.24 -0.67
C TRP A 184 -1.48 33.55 0.13
N THR A 185 -1.91 34.67 -0.46
CA THR A 185 -1.95 35.99 0.20
C THR A 185 -3.28 36.29 0.88
N ASN A 186 -4.32 35.46 0.69
CA ASN A 186 -5.69 35.78 1.08
C ASN A 186 -6.32 34.62 1.87
N VAL A 187 -5.57 34.10 2.83
CA VAL A 187 -5.93 32.90 3.57
C VAL A 187 -6.85 33.26 4.75
N ARG A 188 -8.01 32.60 4.84
CA ARG A 188 -8.97 32.82 5.92
C ARG A 188 -8.85 31.73 6.97
N SER A 189 -8.94 32.11 8.25
CA SER A 189 -9.07 31.17 9.35
C SER A 189 -10.52 30.68 9.42
N THR A 190 -10.73 29.38 9.26
CA THR A 190 -12.01 28.75 9.57
C THR A 190 -12.13 28.65 11.09
N ARG A 191 -12.95 29.52 11.70
CA ARG A 191 -13.34 29.43 13.12
C ARG A 191 -14.46 28.43 13.31
#